data_AF-A0A4Q3R6S1-F1
#
_entry.id   AF-A0A4Q3R6S1-F1
#
_cell.length_a   1.000
_cell.length_b   1.000
_cell.length_c   1.000
_cell.angle_alpha   90.00
_cell.angle_beta   90.00
_cell.angle_gamma   90.00
#
_symmetry.space_group_name_H-M   'P 1'
#
loop_
_entity.id
_entity.type
_entity.pdbx_description
1 polymer ?
#
loop_
_entity_poly.entity_id
_entity_poly.type
_entity_poly.pdbx_seq_one_letter_code
_entity_poly.pdbx_strand_id
1 'polypeptide(L)'
;MKQSLSHLTLLLAITVAGIVQGCRQIDVYEKNTPIPNYEWQRNFAAEGTFTIQDTTAFYNVSIVLRHTDAYAYNNVWLNVGLQSPGDSLYFQKIDLQLGSDATGWDGTGMNDIW
;
A
#
# COMPACT_ATOMS: atom_id res chain seq x y z
N MET A 1 -52.89 -6.63 -16.20
CA MET A 1 -52.24 -6.56 -14.87
C MET A 1 -51.12 -7.58 -14.66
N LYS A 2 -51.33 -8.90 -14.87
CA LYS A 2 -50.30 -9.94 -14.61
C LYS A 2 -48.98 -9.76 -15.40
N GLN A 3 -49.06 -9.36 -16.67
CA GLN A 3 -47.89 -9.13 -17.55
C GLN A 3 -47.01 -7.97 -17.05
N SER A 4 -47.63 -6.83 -16.72
CA SER A 4 -46.95 -5.64 -16.17
C SER A 4 -46.29 -5.91 -14.80
N LEU A 5 -46.90 -6.72 -13.95
CA LEU A 5 -46.32 -7.14 -12.67
C LEU A 5 -45.08 -8.03 -12.88
N SER A 6 -45.09 -8.92 -13.89
CA SER A 6 -43.94 -9.79 -14.22
C SER A 6 -42.71 -9.03 -14.72
N HIS A 7 -42.92 -7.97 -15.51
CA HIS A 7 -41.84 -7.10 -16.00
C HIS A 7 -41.23 -6.28 -14.86
N LEU A 8 -42.05 -5.83 -13.90
CA LEU A 8 -41.57 -5.11 -12.72
C LEU A 8 -40.71 -6.01 -11.82
N THR A 9 -41.12 -7.27 -11.60
CA THR A 9 -40.30 -8.24 -10.87
C THR A 9 -39.00 -8.59 -11.61
N LEU A 10 -39.02 -8.64 -12.95
CA LEU A 10 -37.82 -8.91 -13.75
C LEU A 10 -36.83 -7.74 -13.68
N LEU A 11 -37.32 -6.50 -13.78
CA LEU A 11 -36.52 -5.28 -13.63
C LEU A 11 -35.88 -5.19 -12.24
N LEU A 12 -36.65 -5.53 -11.19
CA LEU A 12 -36.14 -5.56 -9.82
C LEU A 12 -35.06 -6.63 -9.65
N ALA A 13 -35.25 -7.83 -10.22
CA ALA A 13 -34.27 -8.91 -10.16
C ALA A 13 -32.94 -8.57 -10.87
N ILE A 14 -33.01 -7.93 -12.05
CA ILE A 14 -31.83 -7.45 -12.78
C ILE A 14 -31.09 -6.37 -11.99
N THR A 15 -31.84 -5.45 -11.38
CA THR A 15 -31.26 -4.39 -10.54
C THR A 15 -30.53 -4.99 -9.33
N VAL A 16 -31.14 -5.96 -8.64
CA VAL A 16 -30.51 -6.64 -7.50
C VAL A 16 -29.26 -7.44 -7.92
N ALA A 17 -29.28 -8.09 -9.09
CA ALA A 17 -28.13 -8.82 -9.63
C ALA A 17 -26.95 -7.90 -10.00
N GLY A 18 -27.20 -6.63 -10.35
CA GLY A 18 -26.14 -5.65 -10.63
C GLY A 18 -25.40 -5.18 -9.37
N ILE A 19 -26.07 -5.13 -8.21
CA ILE A 19 -25.49 -4.60 -6.97
C ILE A 19 -24.46 -5.59 -6.37
N VAL A 20 -24.58 -6.89 -6.64
CA VAL A 20 -23.67 -7.91 -6.07
C VAL A 20 -22.31 -8.01 -6.76
N GLN A 21 -22.10 -7.35 -7.91
CA GLN A 21 -20.83 -7.38 -8.65
C GLN A 21 -19.80 -6.33 -8.18
N GLY A 22 -20.17 -5.43 -7.26
CA GLY A 22 -19.30 -4.33 -6.82
C GLY A 22 -18.24 -4.72 -5.79
N CYS A 23 -18.39 -5.85 -5.11
CA CYS A 23 -17.47 -6.27 -4.05
C CYS A 23 -16.30 -7.05 -4.66
N ARG A 24 -15.30 -6.34 -5.18
CA ARG A 24 -14.00 -6.93 -5.50
C ARG A 24 -13.05 -6.69 -4.34
N GLN A 25 -12.36 -7.74 -3.90
CA GLN A 25 -11.25 -7.58 -2.97
C GLN A 25 -10.14 -6.80 -3.67
N ILE A 26 -9.59 -5.81 -2.99
CA ILE A 26 -8.40 -5.10 -3.48
C ILE A 26 -7.21 -5.95 -3.05
N ASP A 27 -6.47 -6.50 -4.02
CA ASP A 27 -5.27 -7.32 -3.79
C ASP A 27 -4.06 -6.43 -3.47
N VAL A 28 -4.16 -5.70 -2.36
CA VAL A 28 -3.07 -4.87 -1.83
C VAL A 28 -2.73 -5.35 -0.42
N TYR A 29 -1.45 -5.67 -0.22
CA TYR A 29 -0.90 -5.83 1.11
C TYR A 29 -0.26 -4.52 1.56
N GLU A 30 -0.65 -4.01 2.72
CA GLU A 30 -0.05 -2.85 3.36
C GLU A 30 0.26 -3.18 4.82
N LYS A 31 1.48 -2.86 5.26
CA LYS A 31 1.87 -2.95 6.67
C LYS A 31 2.72 -1.75 7.05
N ASN A 32 2.18 -0.93 7.94
CA ASN A 32 2.89 0.21 8.51
C ASN A 32 3.50 -0.21 9.86
N THR A 33 4.79 0.09 10.06
CA THR A 33 5.49 -0.19 11.31
C THR A 33 5.84 1.13 11.98
N PRO A 34 5.32 1.42 13.20
CA PRO A 34 5.67 2.64 13.90
C PRO A 34 7.14 2.59 14.35
N ILE A 35 7.83 3.72 14.23
CA ILE A 35 9.19 3.87 14.72
C ILE A 35 9.15 4.04 16.25
N PRO A 36 9.84 3.22 17.04
CA PRO A 36 9.86 3.35 18.50
C PRO A 36 10.35 4.73 18.92
N ASN A 37 9.63 5.35 19.87
CA ASN A 37 9.94 6.68 20.41
C ASN A 37 10.11 7.79 19.34
N TYR A 38 9.59 7.59 18.13
CA TYR A 38 9.78 8.49 16.99
C TYR A 38 11.27 8.73 16.64
N GLU A 39 12.15 7.82 17.06
CA GLU A 39 13.60 7.91 16.85
C GLU A 39 14.05 6.72 16.02
N TRP A 40 14.42 6.99 14.76
CA TRP A 40 14.87 5.92 13.87
C TRP A 40 16.32 5.55 14.14
N GLN A 41 16.53 4.42 14.80
CA GLN A 41 17.85 3.81 14.93
C GLN A 41 18.27 3.07 13.66
N ARG A 42 19.54 3.18 13.26
CA ARG A 42 20.07 2.59 12.02
C ARG A 42 19.85 1.07 11.90
N ASN A 43 19.81 0.36 13.02
CA ASN A 43 19.60 -1.09 13.09
C ASN A 43 18.13 -1.48 13.27
N PHE A 44 17.21 -0.52 13.31
CA PHE A 44 15.77 -0.81 13.35
C PHE A 44 15.32 -1.33 11.97
N ALA A 45 14.73 -2.52 11.97
CA ALA A 45 14.18 -3.16 10.78
C ALA A 45 12.65 -3.14 10.83
N ALA A 46 12.03 -2.56 9.79
CA ALA A 46 10.60 -2.70 9.53
C ALA A 46 10.38 -3.93 8.64
N GLU A 47 9.64 -4.91 9.14
CA GLU A 47 9.45 -6.20 8.47
C GLU A 47 8.01 -6.43 8.06
N GLY A 48 7.80 -7.07 6.91
CA GLY A 48 6.50 -7.46 6.40
C GLY A 48 6.56 -8.80 5.68
N THR A 49 5.44 -9.52 5.70
CA THR A 49 5.29 -10.82 5.03
C THR A 49 3.89 -10.91 4.46
N PHE A 50 3.78 -11.33 3.20
CA PHE A 50 2.50 -11.57 2.55
C PHE A 50 2.53 -12.90 1.82
N THR A 51 1.35 -13.49 1.65
CA THR A 51 1.18 -14.71 0.87
C THR A 51 1.10 -14.35 -0.60
N ILE A 52 1.81 -15.09 -1.46
CA ILE A 52 1.68 -14.98 -2.92
C ILE A 52 0.52 -15.88 -3.37
N GLN A 53 -0.57 -15.28 -3.86
CA GLN A 53 -1.75 -16.00 -4.36
C GLN A 53 -1.60 -16.42 -5.83
N ASP A 54 -0.92 -15.62 -6.65
CA ASP A 54 -0.70 -15.88 -8.08
C ASP A 54 0.77 -15.69 -8.43
N THR A 55 1.47 -16.77 -8.71
CA THR A 55 2.91 -16.74 -9.05
C THR A 55 3.19 -16.22 -10.46
N THR A 56 2.18 -16.03 -11.29
CA THR A 56 2.31 -15.51 -12.66
C THR A 56 2.06 -14.00 -12.75
N ALA A 57 1.53 -13.40 -11.69
CA ALA A 57 1.30 -11.97 -11.60
C ALA A 57 2.58 -11.19 -11.23
N PHE A 58 2.65 -9.95 -11.71
CA PHE A 58 3.67 -8.99 -11.28
C PHE A 58 3.23 -8.30 -9.99
N TYR A 59 4.10 -8.34 -8.97
CA TYR A 59 3.89 -7.64 -7.70
C TYR A 59 4.68 -6.33 -7.69
N ASN A 60 3.97 -5.21 -7.56
CA ASN A 60 4.61 -3.91 -7.35
C ASN A 60 4.89 -3.71 -5.87
N VAL A 61 6.16 -3.51 -5.53
CA VAL A 61 6.60 -3.21 -4.17
C VAL A 61 6.83 -1.71 -4.04
N SER A 62 6.13 -1.08 -3.11
CA SER A 62 6.25 0.35 -2.82
C SER A 62 6.65 0.56 -1.37
N ILE A 63 7.51 1.55 -1.13
CA ILE A 63 7.86 1.98 0.22
C ILE A 63 7.05 3.22 0.55
N VAL A 64 6.25 3.14 1.61
CA VAL A 64 5.55 4.29 2.16
C VAL A 64 6.34 4.76 3.38
N LEU A 65 6.92 5.95 3.28
CA LEU A 65 7.63 6.58 4.37
C LEU A 65 6.86 7.82 4.82
N ARG A 66 6.61 7.92 6.12
CA ARG A 66 6.07 9.11 6.75
C ARG A 66 7.15 9.73 7.63
N HIS A 67 7.40 11.02 7.44
CA HIS A 67 8.35 11.78 8.25
C HIS A 67 7.73 13.11 8.67
N THR A 68 8.28 13.71 9.72
CA THR A 68 7.99 15.10 10.12
C THR A 68 9.07 16.03 9.60
N ASP A 69 8.90 17.33 9.82
CA ASP A 69 9.90 18.37 9.57
C ASP A 69 11.11 18.28 10.52
N ALA A 70 11.03 17.49 11.60
CA ALA A 70 12.16 17.21 12.48
C ALA A 70 13.27 16.40 11.81
N TYR A 71 12.97 15.69 10.70
CA TYR A 71 13.97 15.01 9.90
C TYR A 71 14.69 16.01 8.99
N ALA A 72 15.98 16.23 9.24
CA ALA A 72 16.74 17.34 8.66
C ALA A 72 17.24 17.12 7.22
N TYR A 73 16.99 15.97 6.60
CA TYR A 73 17.54 15.62 5.29
C TYR A 73 16.44 15.48 4.25
N ASN A 74 16.76 15.82 3.01
CA ASN A 74 15.85 15.72 1.88
C ASN A 74 15.87 14.33 1.20
N ASN A 75 16.65 13.39 1.74
CA ASN A 75 16.73 12.01 1.30
C ASN A 75 16.96 11.04 2.48
N VAL A 76 16.74 9.76 2.24
CA VAL A 76 17.05 8.68 3.20
C VAL A 76 17.63 7.46 2.49
N TRP A 77 18.73 6.94 3.03
CA TRP A 77 19.32 5.69 2.55
C TRP A 77 18.69 4.50 3.25
N LEU A 78 18.13 3.58 2.48
CA LEU A 78 17.51 2.35 2.98
C LEU A 78 18.27 1.12 2.50
N ASN A 79 18.33 0.08 3.33
CA ASN A 79 18.77 -1.24 2.94
C ASN A 79 17.55 -2.16 2.90
N VAL A 80 17.01 -2.39 1.71
CA VAL A 80 15.74 -3.10 1.50
C VAL A 80 16.03 -4.57 1.25
N GLY A 81 15.46 -5.44 2.08
CA GLY A 81 15.55 -6.88 1.95
C GLY A 81 14.31 -7.46 1.25
N LEU A 82 14.51 -8.34 0.28
CA LEU A 82 13.45 -9.13 -0.35
C LEU A 82 13.83 -10.61 -0.31
N GLN A 83 12.89 -11.44 0.17
CA GLN A 83 13.05 -12.89 0.19
C GLN A 83 11.92 -13.54 -0.59
N SER A 84 12.27 -14.22 -1.69
CA SER A 84 11.33 -15.05 -2.44
C SER A 84 11.12 -16.41 -1.75
N PRO A 85 9.98 -17.08 -1.96
CA PRO A 85 9.72 -18.40 -1.39
C PRO A 85 10.80 -19.41 -1.79
N GLY A 86 11.46 -20.00 -0.80
CA GLY A 86 12.52 -21.01 -1.01
C GLY A 86 13.89 -20.44 -1.41
N ASP A 87 14.06 -19.12 -1.41
CA ASP A 87 15.33 -18.45 -1.70
C ASP A 87 15.90 -17.72 -0.47
N SER A 88 17.13 -17.24 -0.60
CA SER A 88 17.83 -16.41 0.35
C SER A 88 17.34 -14.95 0.33
N LEU A 89 17.55 -14.24 1.43
CA LEU A 89 17.25 -12.82 1.55
C LEU A 89 18.27 -12.01 0.75
N TYR A 90 17.80 -11.25 -0.25
CA TYR A 90 18.61 -10.35 -1.05
C TYR A 90 18.42 -8.90 -0.58
N PHE A 91 19.51 -8.15 -0.47
CA PHE A 91 19.48 -6.76 -0.04
C PHE A 91 19.90 -5.80 -1.16
N GLN A 92 19.18 -4.67 -1.25
CA GLN A 92 19.53 -3.56 -2.11
C GLN A 92 19.58 -2.27 -1.30
N LYS A 93 20.66 -1.50 -1.48
CA LYS A 93 20.76 -0.15 -0.97
C LYS A 93 20.09 0.83 -1.94
N ILE A 94 19.17 1.63 -1.45
CA ILE A 94 18.48 2.66 -2.23
C ILE A 94 18.59 4.02 -1.57
N ASP A 95 18.69 5.06 -2.39
CA ASP A 95 18.57 6.46 -1.97
C ASP A 95 17.15 6.91 -2.30
N LEU A 96 16.34 7.15 -1.27
CA LEU A 96 14.96 7.62 -1.43
C LEU A 96 14.94 9.13 -1.25
N GLN A 97 14.73 9.85 -2.35
CA GLN A 97 14.48 11.29 -2.30
C GLN A 97 13.13 11.55 -1.62
N LEU A 98 13.11 12.50 -0.68
CA LEU A 98 11.92 12.91 0.07
C LEU A 98 11.46 14.32 -0.31
N GLY A 99 12.32 15.12 -0.93
CA GLY A 99 12.02 16.46 -1.40
C GLY A 99 13.22 17.15 -2.01
N SER A 100 13.06 18.40 -2.44
CA SER A 100 14.16 19.23 -2.95
C SER A 100 14.00 20.69 -2.51
N ASP A 101 15.08 21.47 -2.57
CA ASP A 101 15.05 22.90 -2.26
C ASP A 101 14.14 23.69 -3.22
N ALA A 102 13.92 23.16 -4.43
CA ALA A 102 13.11 23.82 -5.46
C ALA A 102 11.62 23.51 -5.31
N THR A 103 11.26 22.29 -4.91
CA THR A 103 9.87 21.80 -4.89
C THR A 103 9.32 21.59 -3.48
N GLY A 104 10.16 21.64 -2.45
CA GLY A 104 9.79 21.23 -1.10
C GLY A 104 9.69 19.70 -0.98
N TRP A 105 8.87 19.22 -0.04
CA TRP A 105 8.64 17.80 0.19
C TRP A 105 7.80 17.17 -0.94
N ASP A 106 8.21 15.99 -1.40
CA ASP A 106 7.54 15.24 -2.49
C ASP A 106 6.28 14.49 -2.00
N GLY A 107 6.04 14.46 -0.69
CA GLY A 107 4.89 13.78 -0.07
C GLY A 107 3.54 14.47 -0.34
N THR A 108 2.48 13.69 -0.48
CA THR A 108 1.13 14.19 -0.83
C THR A 108 0.17 14.31 0.37
N GLY A 109 0.66 14.22 1.60
CA GLY A 109 -0.15 14.25 2.82
C GLY A 109 0.38 15.25 3.86
N MET A 110 -0.52 16.02 4.47
CA MET A 110 -0.20 17.00 5.50
C MET A 110 -0.96 16.62 6.79
N ASN A 111 -0.29 15.94 7.71
CA ASN A 111 -0.79 15.67 9.07
C ASN A 111 0.33 15.11 9.95
N ASP A 112 0.22 15.35 11.26
CA ASP A 112 1.22 14.95 12.25
C ASP A 112 1.21 13.43 12.54
N ILE A 113 2.37 12.86 12.84
CA ILE A 113 2.53 11.44 13.15
C ILE A 113 2.14 11.21 14.62
N TRP A 114 0.85 10.97 14.87
CA TRP A 114 0.36 10.59 16.20
C TRP A 114 0.66 9.11 16.49
#